data_AF-A0A8J6NPE9-F1
#
_entry.id   AF-A0A8J6NPE9-F1
#
_cell.length_a   1.000
_cell.length_b   1.000
_cell.length_c   1.000
_cell.angle_alpha   90.00
_cell.angle_beta   90.00
_cell.angle_gamma   90.00
#
_symmetry.space_group_name_H-M   'P 1'
#
loop_
_entity.id
_entity.type
_entity.pdbx_description
1 polymer ?
#
loop_
_entity_poly.entity_id
_entity_poly.type
_entity_poly.pdbx_seq_one_letter_code
_entity_poly.pdbx_strand_id
1 'polypeptide(L)' 'SAAYSALPYLDPGSGSILIQLAVAALLGAGLFIRSQWSKIKKMLGKDVPEVNEEENADDDFEE' A
#
# COMPACT_ATOMS: atom_id res chain seq x y z
N SER A 1 16.00 -51.64 11.84
CA SER A 1 14.81 -50.77 11.69
C SER A 1 15.30 -49.33 11.59
N ALA A 2 15.32 -48.76 10.38
CA ALA A 2 15.71 -47.36 10.22
C ALA A 2 14.51 -46.47 10.55
N ALA A 3 14.64 -45.63 11.56
CA ALA A 3 13.65 -44.61 11.89
C ALA A 3 13.68 -43.54 10.79
N TYR A 4 12.64 -43.48 9.95
CA TYR A 4 12.42 -42.37 9.04
C TYR A 4 12.03 -41.16 9.88
N SER A 5 12.88 -40.13 9.92
CA SER A 5 12.51 -38.83 10.45
C SER A 5 11.47 -38.23 9.52
N ALA A 6 10.23 -38.13 9.98
CA ALA A 6 9.22 -37.30 9.33
C ALA A 6 9.80 -35.89 9.23
N LEU A 7 10.13 -35.45 8.02
CA LEU A 7 10.42 -34.04 7.77
C LEU A 7 9.22 -33.27 8.34
N PRO A 8 9.42 -32.23 9.16
CA PRO A 8 8.34 -31.33 9.57
C PRO A 8 7.96 -30.50 8.35
N TYR A 9 7.40 -31.17 7.35
CA TYR A 9 6.80 -30.55 6.19
C TYR A 9 5.48 -30.01 6.71
N LEU A 10 5.47 -28.68 6.84
CA LEU A 10 4.31 -27.84 7.01
C LEU A 10 3.10 -28.54 6.41
N ASP A 11 2.15 -28.93 7.27
CA ASP A 11 0.92 -29.68 6.97
C ASP A 11 0.42 -29.41 5.54
N PRO A 12 0.04 -30.42 4.73
CA PRO A 12 -0.37 -30.20 3.33
C PRO A 12 -1.54 -29.23 3.15
N GLY A 13 -2.34 -28.97 4.20
CA GLY A 13 -3.39 -27.94 4.21
C GLY A 13 -2.90 -26.52 4.52
N SER A 14 -1.69 -26.36 5.06
CA SER A 14 -1.04 -25.10 5.43
C SER A 14 0.14 -24.81 4.51
N GLY A 15 -0.09 -24.88 3.19
CA GLY A 15 0.92 -24.63 2.16
C GLY A 15 1.61 -23.27 2.35
N SER A 16 2.75 -23.27 3.04
CA SER A 16 3.67 -22.15 3.26
C SER A 16 3.06 -20.83 3.80
N ILE A 17 2.58 -20.84 5.04
CA ILE A 17 2.08 -19.65 5.77
C ILE A 17 3.10 -18.49 5.76
N LEU A 18 4.41 -18.79 5.84
CA LEU A 18 5.45 -17.75 5.82
C LEU A 18 5.47 -16.99 4.49
N ILE A 19 5.31 -17.70 3.37
CA ILE A 19 5.24 -17.07 2.04
C ILE A 19 3.93 -16.28 1.92
N GLN A 20 2.81 -16.82 2.41
CA GLN A 20 1.53 -16.11 2.42
C GLN A 20 1.60 -14.81 3.22
N LEU A 21 2.20 -14.83 4.41
CA LEU A 21 2.42 -13.63 5.23
C LEU A 21 3.35 -12.63 4.54
N ALA A 22 4.43 -13.10 3.91
CA ALA A 22 5.33 -12.23 3.15
C ALA A 22 4.59 -11.55 1.98
N VAL A 23 3.82 -12.30 1.20
CA VAL A 23 3.02 -11.77 0.08
C VAL A 23 1.95 -10.79 0.60
N ALA A 24 1.22 -11.14 1.66
CA ALA A 24 0.22 -10.27 2.26
C ALA A 24 0.83 -8.96 2.79
N ALA A 25 2.00 -9.04 3.44
CA ALA A 25 2.73 -7.87 3.94
C ALA A 25 3.20 -6.97 2.79
N LEU A 26 3.75 -7.54 1.71
CA LEU A 26 4.18 -6.77 0.53
C LEU A 26 3.01 -6.09 -0.18
N LEU A 27 1.90 -6.81 -0.36
CA LEU A 27 0.69 -6.24 -0.97
C LEU A 27 0.09 -5.14 -0.09
N GLY A 28 -0.04 -5.39 1.21
CA GLY A 28 -0.54 -4.41 2.17
C GLY A 28 0.31 -3.15 2.21
N ALA A 29 1.63 -3.30 2.32
CA ALA A 29 2.57 -2.19 2.31
C ALA A 29 2.54 -1.44 0.96
N GLY A 30 2.51 -2.14 -0.17
CA GLY A 30 2.45 -1.55 -1.50
C GLY A 30 1.19 -0.71 -1.72
N LEU A 31 0.02 -1.22 -1.35
CA LEU A 31 -1.24 -0.49 -1.44
C LEU A 31 -1.28 0.72 -0.49
N PHE A 32 -0.78 0.55 0.73
CA PHE A 32 -0.69 1.63 1.71
C PHE A 32 0.20 2.78 1.21
N ILE A 33 1.40 2.46 0.73
CA ILE A 33 2.33 3.43 0.14
C ILE A 33 1.69 4.10 -1.08
N ARG A 34 1.04 3.33 -1.96
CA ARG A 34 0.37 3.85 -3.16
C ARG A 34 -0.78 4.82 -2.82
N SER A 35 -1.52 4.54 -1.75
CA SER A 35 -2.59 5.40 -1.23
C SER A 35 -2.05 6.70 -0.65
N GLN A 36 -0.93 6.63 0.09
CA GLN A 36 -0.32 7.79 0.73
C GLN A 36 0.72 8.51 -0.16
N TRP A 37 0.82 8.18 -1.45
CA TRP A 37 1.84 8.71 -2.35
C TRP A 37 1.86 10.25 -2.42
N SER A 38 0.70 10.91 -2.32
CA SER A 38 0.61 12.38 -2.27
C SER A 38 1.23 12.98 -1.01
N LYS A 39 1.03 12.33 0.15
CA LYS A 39 1.65 12.74 1.41
C LYS A 39 3.15 12.48 1.43
N ILE A 40 3.58 11.33 0.92
CA ILE A 40 5.01 11.00 0.79
C ILE A 40 5.70 12.02 -0.12
N LYS A 41 5.07 12.40 -1.24
CA LYS A 41 5.57 13.47 -2.12
C LYS A 41 5.62 14.83 -1.41
N LYS A 42 4.62 15.17 -0.57
CA LYS A 42 4.62 16.40 0.23
C LYS A 42 5.69 16.41 1.34
N MET A 43 6.01 15.26 1.90
CA MET A 43 7.06 15.13 2.92
C MET A 43 8.47 15.12 2.32
N LEU A 44 8.64 14.56 1.11
CA LEU A 44 9.93 14.46 0.43
C LEU A 44 10.22 15.66 -0.50
N GLY A 45 9.17 16.28 -1.03
CA GLY A 45 9.23 17.50 -1.82
C GLY A 45 8.84 18.68 -0.97
N LYS A 46 9.83 19.53 -0.66
CA LYS A 46 9.71 20.83 0.01
C LYS A 46 8.44 21.57 -0.44
N ASP A 47 7.68 22.07 0.54
CA ASP A 47 6.40 22.76 0.42
C ASP A 47 6.22 23.46 -0.93
N VAL A 48 5.59 22.79 -1.89
CA VAL A 48 5.06 23.47 -3.06
C VAL A 48 3.71 24.01 -2.61
N PRO A 49 3.53 25.34 -2.52
CA PRO A 49 2.27 25.92 -2.15
C PRO A 49 1.20 25.42 -3.12
N GLU A 50 0.14 24.86 -2.55
CA GLU A 50 -1.06 24.45 -3.26
C GLU A 50 -1.69 25.72 -3.84
N VAL A 51 -1.58 25.91 -5.15
CA VAL A 51 -2.37 26.93 -5.85
C VAL A 51 -3.79 26.38 -5.87
N ASN A 52 -4.64 26.91 -4.99
CA ASN A 52 -6.07 26.69 -5.03
C ASN A 52 -6.62 27.24 -6.36
N GLU A 53 -6.98 26.37 -7.29
CA GLU A 53 -7.68 26.71 -8.53
C GLU A 53 -9.21 26.66 -8.33
N GLU A 54 -9.71 27.30 -7.26
CA GLU A 54 -11.15 27.46 -7.05
C GLU A 54 -11.49 28.94 -6.83
N GLU A 55 -11.58 29.70 -7.92
CA GLU A 55 -12.48 30.87 -8.04
C GLU A 55 -12.51 31.33 -9.51
N ASN A 56 -13.32 30.69 -10.36
CA ASN A 56 -13.83 31.32 -11.59
C ASN A 56 -15.05 30.54 -12.10
N ALA A 57 -16.11 31.27 -12.44
CA ALA A 57 -17.52 30.87 -12.55
C ALA A 57 -18.09 30.66 -11.14
N ASP A 58 -18.79 31.62 -10.52
CA ASP A 58 -20.06 32.14 -10.98
C ASP A 58 -20.32 33.53 -10.36
N ASP A 59 -20.10 34.63 -11.08
CA ASP A 59 -20.82 35.89 -10.83
C ASP A 59 -20.60 36.86 -12.01
N ASP A 60 -21.35 36.63 -13.09
CA ASP A 60 -21.60 37.65 -14.11
C ASP A 60 -23.12 37.73 -14.30
N PHE A 61 -23.80 38.05 -13.20
CA PHE A 61 -25.11 38.67 -13.18
C PHE A 61 -24.87 40.18 -13.28
N GLU A 62 -24.83 40.75 -14.49
CA GLU A 62 -25.02 42.18 -14.69
C GLU A 62 -26.28 42.44 -15.55
N GLU A 63 -27.25 43.07 -14.88
CA GLU A 63 -28.31 44.01 -15.28
C GLU A 63 -28.83 44.08 -16.73
#